data_AF-A0A3D2UF05-F1
#
_entry.id   AF-A0A3D2UF05-F1
#
_cell.length_a   1.000
_cell.length_b   1.000
_cell.length_c   1.000
_cell.angle_alpha   90.00
_cell.angle_beta   90.00
_cell.angle_gamma   90.00
#
_symmetry.space_group_name_H-M   'P 1'
#
loop_
_entity.id
_entity.type
_entity.pdbx_description
1 polymer ?
#
loop_
_entity_poly.entity_id
_entity_poly.type
_entity_poly.pdbx_seq_one_letter_code
_entity_poly.pdbx_strand_id
1 'polypeptide(L)'
;MNNADSSSILERLSALGDETRTRILALLDGSEFTVSELCAVLQTPQPTVSRHLKMLALEGWVQARTEGRKRHYHLSPQLDDSTRSLWRIVHNEVSESSLYRADAERAQPVLDERRMRATAFFSESAAEWDRARAELFGSATGLGPLLGLIDPTWVVGDLGCGTGALTARVTPFARRTIGVDRSAAMLSTAQARLSEMDTAELRCGELESLPIEDEELELAILALVLHYIVDPRAVLSEVMRTLAPGGRVL
;
A
#
# COMPACT_ATOMS: atom_id res chain seq x y z
N MET A 1 37.19 6.94 2.13
CA MET A 1 36.98 7.25 0.70
C MET A 1 35.72 6.55 0.23
N ASN A 2 34.61 7.27 0.21
CA ASN A 2 33.73 7.36 -0.96
C ASN A 2 32.75 8.49 -0.67
N ASN A 3 32.96 9.60 -1.39
CA ASN A 3 32.04 10.72 -1.51
C ASN A 3 30.72 10.13 -2.03
N ALA A 4 29.70 10.05 -1.18
CA ALA A 4 28.34 9.95 -1.70
C ALA A 4 28.05 11.34 -2.27
N ASP A 5 28.28 11.48 -3.58
CA ASP A 5 28.00 12.69 -4.35
C ASP A 5 26.57 13.15 -4.05
N SER A 6 26.45 14.13 -3.17
CA SER A 6 25.24 14.88 -2.98
C SER A 6 24.98 15.60 -4.30
N SER A 7 24.12 15.00 -5.15
CA SER A 7 23.65 15.62 -6.38
C SER A 7 23.28 17.07 -6.08
N SER A 8 23.84 17.99 -6.84
CA SER A 8 23.69 19.42 -6.52
C SER A 8 22.20 19.78 -6.55
N ILE A 9 21.78 20.75 -5.74
CA ILE A 9 20.39 21.22 -5.78
C ILE A 9 19.98 21.66 -7.21
N LEU A 10 20.94 22.10 -8.02
CA LEU A 10 20.73 22.48 -9.42
C LEU A 10 20.40 21.27 -10.31
N GLU A 11 21.04 20.12 -10.11
CA GLU A 11 20.69 18.88 -10.83
C GLU A 11 19.28 18.42 -10.46
N ARG A 12 18.93 18.50 -9.18
CA ARG A 12 17.57 18.16 -8.70
C ARG A 12 16.51 19.10 -9.26
N LEU A 13 16.79 20.40 -9.31
CA LEU A 13 15.92 21.38 -9.95
C LEU A 13 15.83 21.17 -11.46
N SER A 14 16.93 20.78 -12.12
CA SER A 14 16.92 20.43 -13.53
C SER A 14 16.00 19.23 -13.80
N ALA A 15 16.04 18.21 -12.94
CA ALA A 15 15.13 17.07 -13.00
C ALA A 15 13.65 17.51 -12.92
N LEU A 16 13.33 18.40 -11.99
CA LEU A 16 11.98 18.91 -11.75
C LEU A 16 11.55 20.02 -12.72
N GLY A 17 12.46 20.56 -13.54
CA GLY A 17 12.18 21.65 -14.47
C GLY A 17 11.45 21.26 -15.75
N ASP A 18 10.99 20.02 -15.87
CA ASP A 18 10.35 19.47 -17.06
C ASP A 18 9.01 18.85 -16.71
N GLU A 19 7.96 19.34 -17.37
CA GLU A 19 6.58 18.96 -17.09
C GLU A 19 6.33 17.45 -17.24
N THR A 20 6.98 16.79 -18.20
CA THR A 20 6.80 15.33 -18.36
C THR A 20 7.46 14.58 -17.21
N ARG A 21 8.63 15.02 -16.74
CA ARG A 21 9.29 14.40 -15.57
C ARG A 21 8.48 14.57 -14.30
N THR A 22 7.95 15.77 -14.02
CA THR A 22 7.13 16.01 -12.83
C THR A 22 5.78 15.30 -12.90
N ARG A 23 5.15 15.18 -14.08
CA ARG A 23 3.95 14.35 -14.25
C ARG A 23 4.23 12.87 -14.01
N ILE A 24 5.36 12.35 -14.50
CA ILE A 24 5.80 10.98 -14.19
C ILE A 24 5.99 10.81 -12.68
N LEU A 25 6.72 11.73 -12.02
CA LEU A 25 6.97 11.65 -10.59
C LEU A 25 5.67 11.73 -9.76
N ALA A 26 4.70 12.55 -10.17
CA ALA A 26 3.39 12.62 -9.53
C ALA A 26 2.63 11.29 -9.59
N LEU A 27 2.65 10.61 -10.74
CA LEU A 27 2.05 9.28 -10.87
C LEU A 27 2.80 8.20 -10.08
N LEU A 28 4.12 8.33 -9.94
CA LEU A 28 4.96 7.38 -9.21
C LEU A 28 5.00 7.65 -7.69
N ASP A 29 4.41 8.75 -7.22
CA ASP A 29 4.31 9.07 -5.80
C ASP A 29 3.17 8.26 -5.18
N GLY A 30 3.54 7.18 -4.48
CA GLY A 30 2.59 6.25 -3.86
C GLY A 30 2.13 5.11 -4.77
N SER A 31 2.58 5.03 -6.02
CA SER A 31 2.18 3.97 -6.97
C SER A 31 3.32 3.56 -7.90
N GLU A 32 3.15 2.43 -8.59
CA GLU A 32 4.11 1.95 -9.57
C GLU A 32 3.47 1.79 -10.96
N PHE A 33 4.19 2.13 -12.02
CA PHE A 33 3.66 2.04 -13.38
C PHE A 33 4.67 1.43 -14.34
N THR A 34 4.16 0.68 -15.31
CA THR A 34 4.94 0.28 -16.48
C THR A 34 5.03 1.43 -17.48
N VAL A 35 6.02 1.36 -18.38
CA VAL A 35 6.14 2.36 -19.45
C VAL A 35 4.86 2.45 -20.27
N SER A 36 4.23 1.31 -20.61
CA SER A 36 2.99 1.29 -21.39
C SER A 36 1.82 1.98 -20.67
N GLU A 37 1.69 1.79 -19.35
CA GLU A 37 0.63 2.46 -18.58
C GLU A 37 0.92 3.95 -18.43
N LEU A 38 2.18 4.34 -18.17
CA LEU A 38 2.56 5.76 -18.16
C LEU A 38 2.26 6.43 -19.52
N CYS A 39 2.49 5.74 -20.64
CA CYS A 39 2.14 6.27 -21.96
C CYS A 39 0.64 6.48 -22.11
N ALA A 40 -0.16 5.52 -21.65
CA ALA A 40 -1.62 5.60 -21.71
C ALA A 40 -2.16 6.74 -20.83
N VAL A 41 -1.66 6.85 -19.60
CA VAL A 41 -2.09 7.86 -18.62
C VAL A 41 -1.63 9.26 -19.04
N LEU A 42 -0.34 9.43 -19.37
CA LEU A 42 0.23 10.73 -19.74
C LEU A 42 -0.14 11.15 -21.17
N GLN A 43 -0.76 10.25 -21.94
CA GLN A 43 -1.06 10.40 -23.37
C GLN A 43 0.17 10.83 -24.18
N THR A 44 1.32 10.25 -23.83
CA THR A 44 2.63 10.63 -24.35
C THR A 44 3.29 9.43 -25.02
N PRO A 45 3.96 9.60 -26.19
CA PRO A 45 4.61 8.49 -26.88
C PRO A 45 5.67 7.78 -26.04
N GLN A 46 5.76 6.47 -26.21
CA GLN A 46 6.72 5.61 -25.50
C GLN A 46 8.19 6.04 -25.59
N PRO A 47 8.72 6.52 -26.74
CA PRO A 47 10.09 7.03 -26.80
C PRO A 47 10.34 8.19 -25.84
N THR A 48 9.36 9.08 -25.69
CA THR A 48 9.43 10.23 -24.79
C THR A 48 9.43 9.75 -23.34
N VAL A 49 8.42 8.97 -22.93
CA VAL A 49 8.32 8.45 -21.55
C VAL A 49 9.57 7.65 -21.15
N SER A 50 10.05 6.77 -22.04
CA SER A 50 11.26 5.97 -21.78
C SER A 50 12.51 6.84 -21.60
N ARG A 51 12.65 7.92 -22.38
CA ARG A 51 13.75 8.86 -22.25
C ARG A 51 13.72 9.57 -20.90
N HIS A 52 12.56 10.05 -20.47
CA HIS A 52 12.41 10.73 -19.18
C HIS A 52 12.63 9.79 -18.00
N LEU A 53 12.12 8.56 -18.05
CA LEU A 53 12.39 7.55 -17.03
C LEU A 53 13.88 7.20 -16.93
N LYS A 54 14.59 7.12 -18.06
CA LYS A 54 16.04 6.89 -18.05
C LYS A 54 16.79 8.03 -17.37
N MET A 55 16.42 9.29 -17.64
CA MET A 55 17.01 10.44 -16.98
C MET A 55 16.74 10.44 -15.48
N LEU A 56 15.47 10.26 -15.09
CA LEU A 56 15.07 10.17 -13.69
C LEU A 56 15.78 9.02 -12.94
N ALA A 57 16.01 7.89 -13.60
CA ALA A 57 16.74 6.77 -13.00
C ALA A 57 18.24 7.06 -12.84
N LEU A 58 18.87 7.74 -13.81
CA LEU A 58 20.26 8.18 -13.72
C LEU A 58 20.48 9.18 -12.58
N GLU A 59 19.51 10.06 -12.36
CA GLU A 59 19.52 11.06 -11.30
C GLU A 59 18.98 10.53 -9.96
N GLY A 60 18.64 9.23 -9.88
CA GLY A 60 18.24 8.57 -8.64
C GLY A 60 16.80 8.83 -8.17
N TRP A 61 15.97 9.52 -8.97
CA TRP A 61 14.57 9.82 -8.67
C TRP A 61 13.68 8.58 -8.68
N VAL A 62 13.90 7.68 -9.63
CA VAL A 62 13.06 6.50 -9.83
C VAL A 62 13.90 5.23 -9.88
N GLN A 63 13.30 4.13 -9.46
CA GLN A 63 13.84 2.78 -9.62
C GLN A 63 12.81 1.93 -10.36
N ALA A 64 13.26 0.77 -10.84
CA ALA A 64 12.39 -0.17 -11.52
C ALA A 64 12.62 -1.59 -11.03
N ARG A 65 11.53 -2.29 -10.68
CA ARG A 65 11.53 -3.74 -10.45
C ARG A 65 11.05 -4.47 -11.71
N THR A 66 11.56 -5.67 -11.93
CA THR A 66 11.17 -6.52 -13.06
C THR A 66 10.13 -7.53 -12.60
N GLU A 67 9.01 -7.61 -13.29
CA GLU A 67 7.96 -8.62 -13.08
C GLU A 67 7.65 -9.30 -14.42
N GLY A 68 8.16 -10.53 -14.57
CA GLY A 68 8.13 -11.25 -15.84
C GLY A 68 8.83 -10.44 -16.95
N ARG A 69 8.07 -10.04 -17.98
CA ARG A 69 8.55 -9.23 -19.11
C ARG A 69 8.36 -7.73 -18.92
N LYS A 70 7.71 -7.30 -17.84
CA LYS A 70 7.37 -5.89 -17.57
C LYS A 70 8.34 -5.29 -16.56
N ARG A 71 8.59 -3.98 -16.70
CA ARG A 71 9.35 -3.18 -15.73
C ARG A 71 8.40 -2.20 -15.08
N HIS A 72 8.28 -2.29 -13.76
CA HIS A 72 7.44 -1.44 -12.93
C HIS A 72 8.32 -0.39 -12.29
N TYR A 73 8.11 0.87 -12.66
CA TYR A 73 8.85 2.01 -12.12
C TYR A 73 8.14 2.52 -10.87
N HIS A 74 8.90 2.99 -9.89
CA HIS A 74 8.42 3.61 -8.67
C HIS A 74 9.38 4.73 -8.23
N LEU A 75 8.90 5.64 -7.38
CA LEU A 75 9.76 6.64 -6.74
C LEU A 75 10.83 5.93 -5.90
N SER A 76 12.06 6.42 -5.96
CA SER A 76 13.20 5.80 -5.28
C SER A 76 13.01 5.87 -3.74
N PRO A 77 13.04 4.74 -3.02
CA PRO A 77 12.91 4.76 -1.56
C PRO A 77 14.16 5.32 -0.87
N GLN A 78 15.28 5.46 -1.57
CA GLN A 78 16.54 6.02 -1.05
C GLN A 78 16.71 7.52 -1.32
N LEU A 79 15.65 8.25 -1.69
CA LEU A 79 15.73 9.70 -1.81
C LEU A 79 16.10 10.32 -0.45
N ASP A 80 17.10 11.20 -0.47
CA ASP A 80 17.44 11.99 0.72
C ASP A 80 16.33 12.99 1.09
N ASP A 81 16.34 13.44 2.34
CA ASP A 81 15.29 14.32 2.88
C ASP A 81 15.17 15.66 2.14
N SER A 82 16.30 16.19 1.65
CA SER A 82 16.32 17.43 0.88
C SER A 82 15.63 17.28 -0.48
N THR A 83 15.80 16.14 -1.15
CA THR A 83 15.17 15.80 -2.43
C THR A 83 13.68 15.59 -2.25
N ARG A 84 13.28 14.87 -1.20
CA ARG A 84 11.85 14.71 -0.84
C ARG A 84 11.20 16.05 -0.51
N SER A 85 11.92 16.92 0.21
CA SER A 85 11.41 18.24 0.56
C SER A 85 11.20 19.12 -0.67
N LEU A 86 12.13 19.10 -1.62
CA LEU A 86 11.99 19.82 -2.88
C LEU A 86 10.84 19.26 -3.73
N TRP A 87 10.74 17.93 -3.84
CA TRP A 87 9.63 17.29 -4.54
C TRP A 87 8.28 17.68 -3.94
N ARG A 88 8.15 17.66 -2.61
CA ARG A 88 6.92 18.05 -1.93
C ARG A 88 6.47 19.47 -2.26
N ILE A 89 7.40 20.42 -2.38
CA ILE A 89 7.09 21.79 -2.80
C ILE A 89 6.52 21.79 -4.21
N VAL A 90 7.22 21.14 -5.17
CA VAL A 90 6.77 21.09 -6.57
C VAL A 90 5.45 20.35 -6.68
N HIS A 91 5.32 19.18 -6.06
CA HIS A 91 4.12 18.35 -6.06
C HIS A 91 2.89 19.12 -5.60
N ASN A 92 2.98 19.84 -4.47
CA ASN A 92 1.86 20.61 -3.93
C ASN A 92 1.40 21.74 -4.87
N GLU A 93 2.33 22.35 -5.62
CA GLU A 93 1.98 23.39 -6.59
C GLU A 93 1.38 22.81 -7.86
N VAL A 94 1.91 21.68 -8.34
CA VAL A 94 1.47 21.09 -9.62
C VAL A 94 0.22 20.22 -9.49
N SER A 95 -0.05 19.62 -8.32
CA SER A 95 -1.24 18.78 -8.08
C SER A 95 -2.55 19.54 -8.27
N GLU A 96 -2.52 20.86 -8.08
CA GLU A 96 -3.68 21.74 -8.30
C GLU A 96 -3.93 22.08 -9.77
N SER A 97 -2.98 21.77 -10.67
CA SER A 97 -3.13 22.00 -12.10
C SER A 97 -4.07 20.97 -12.74
N SER A 98 -4.90 21.44 -13.67
CA SER A 98 -5.87 20.61 -14.41
C SER A 98 -5.22 19.44 -15.15
N LEU A 99 -3.99 19.63 -15.64
CA LEU A 99 -3.24 18.59 -16.35
C LEU A 99 -2.92 17.40 -15.43
N TYR A 100 -2.48 17.66 -14.20
CA TYR A 100 -2.09 16.62 -13.24
C TYR A 100 -3.30 15.90 -12.69
N ARG A 101 -4.39 16.64 -12.40
CA ARG A 101 -5.67 16.02 -12.02
C ARG A 101 -6.20 15.10 -13.12
N ALA A 102 -6.14 15.52 -14.37
CA ALA A 102 -6.57 14.70 -15.50
C ALA A 102 -5.69 13.44 -15.68
N ASP A 103 -4.38 13.52 -15.39
CA ASP A 103 -3.53 12.34 -15.35
C ASP A 103 -3.90 11.40 -14.20
N ALA A 104 -4.15 11.92 -13.00
CA ALA A 104 -4.59 11.12 -11.86
C ALA A 104 -5.93 10.41 -12.14
N GLU A 105 -6.90 11.12 -12.72
CA GLU A 105 -8.17 10.54 -13.16
C GLU A 105 -7.98 9.43 -14.20
N ARG A 106 -7.06 9.61 -15.16
CA ARG A 106 -6.70 8.56 -16.14
C ARG A 106 -5.93 7.39 -15.53
N ALA A 107 -5.21 7.62 -14.44
CA ALA A 107 -4.49 6.58 -13.73
C ALA A 107 -5.43 5.66 -12.93
N GLN A 108 -6.55 6.20 -12.44
CA GLN A 108 -7.48 5.48 -11.57
C GLN A 108 -7.95 4.13 -12.16
N PRO A 109 -8.42 4.03 -13.43
CA PRO A 109 -8.83 2.76 -14.00
C PRO A 109 -7.70 1.71 -14.08
N VAL A 110 -6.46 2.14 -14.29
CA VAL A 110 -5.29 1.24 -14.34
C VAL A 110 -5.03 0.64 -12.96
N LEU A 111 -5.13 1.47 -11.92
CA LEU A 111 -4.95 1.07 -10.53
C LEU A 111 -6.10 0.17 -10.08
N ASP A 112 -7.34 0.50 -10.45
CA ASP A 112 -8.54 -0.29 -10.17
C ASP A 112 -8.47 -1.67 -10.82
N GLU A 113 -8.07 -1.76 -12.10
CA GLU A 113 -7.91 -3.06 -12.79
C GLU A 113 -6.89 -3.96 -12.08
N ARG A 114 -5.77 -3.38 -11.61
CA ARG A 114 -4.77 -4.12 -10.83
C ARG A 114 -5.32 -4.56 -9.48
N ARG A 115 -6.04 -3.68 -8.78
CA ARG A 115 -6.73 -4.00 -7.53
C ARG A 115 -7.74 -5.14 -7.72
N MET A 116 -8.50 -5.12 -8.82
CA MET A 116 -9.45 -6.17 -9.19
C MET A 116 -8.73 -7.50 -9.46
N ARG A 117 -7.64 -7.51 -10.24
CA ARG A 117 -6.84 -8.73 -10.47
C ARG A 117 -6.29 -9.33 -9.18
N ALA A 118 -5.79 -8.50 -8.27
CA ALA A 118 -5.35 -8.97 -6.96
C ALA A 118 -6.53 -9.60 -6.19
N THR A 119 -7.72 -8.98 -6.23
CA THR A 119 -8.94 -9.52 -5.61
C THR A 119 -9.33 -10.89 -6.20
N ALA A 120 -9.33 -11.01 -7.52
CA ALA A 120 -9.66 -12.25 -8.23
C ALA A 120 -8.68 -13.37 -7.85
N PHE A 121 -7.37 -13.07 -7.83
CA PHE A 121 -6.35 -13.99 -7.39
C PHE A 121 -6.60 -14.51 -5.96
N PHE A 122 -6.94 -13.62 -5.02
CA PHE A 122 -7.29 -14.01 -3.66
C PHE A 122 -8.57 -14.84 -3.60
N SER A 123 -9.58 -14.53 -4.41
CA SER A 123 -10.82 -15.31 -4.44
C SER A 123 -10.61 -16.74 -4.96
N GLU A 124 -9.72 -16.92 -5.93
CA GLU A 124 -9.37 -18.23 -6.49
C GLU A 124 -8.45 -19.03 -5.56
N SER A 125 -7.58 -18.35 -4.81
CA SER A 125 -6.53 -19.00 -4.01
C SER A 125 -6.83 -19.05 -2.51
N ALA A 126 -7.99 -18.58 -2.05
CA ALA A 126 -8.31 -18.45 -0.62
C ALA A 126 -8.16 -19.78 0.14
N ALA A 127 -8.58 -20.90 -0.47
CA ALA A 127 -8.53 -22.23 0.14
C ALA A 127 -7.10 -22.76 0.29
N GLU A 128 -6.22 -22.51 -0.69
CA GLU A 128 -4.80 -22.89 -0.61
C GLU A 128 -3.92 -21.82 0.06
N TRP A 129 -4.43 -20.62 0.33
CA TRP A 129 -3.65 -19.45 0.77
C TRP A 129 -2.76 -19.75 1.96
N ASP A 130 -3.29 -20.40 2.99
CA ASP A 130 -2.52 -20.73 4.19
C ASP A 130 -1.42 -21.75 3.91
N ARG A 131 -1.66 -22.70 3.00
CA ARG A 131 -0.65 -23.69 2.57
C ARG A 131 0.44 -23.00 1.77
N ALA A 132 0.08 -22.20 0.76
CA ALA A 132 1.01 -21.45 -0.06
C ALA A 132 1.86 -20.49 0.79
N ARG A 133 1.23 -19.79 1.75
CA ARG A 133 1.93 -18.91 2.69
C ARG A 133 2.89 -19.70 3.58
N ALA A 134 2.48 -20.84 4.12
CA ALA A 134 3.34 -21.66 4.96
C ALA A 134 4.55 -22.23 4.20
N GLU A 135 4.36 -22.61 2.93
CA GLU A 135 5.45 -23.09 2.06
C GLU A 135 6.45 -21.99 1.70
N LEU A 136 5.96 -20.78 1.42
CA LEU A 136 6.80 -19.65 0.99
C LEU A 136 7.46 -18.90 2.16
N PHE A 137 6.75 -18.76 3.29
CA PHE A 137 7.12 -17.87 4.39
C PHE A 137 7.18 -18.57 5.76
N GLY A 138 6.91 -19.87 5.83
CA GLY A 138 6.83 -20.63 7.08
C GLY A 138 5.51 -20.46 7.83
N SER A 139 5.25 -21.34 8.81
CA SER A 139 4.03 -21.34 9.62
C SER A 139 4.03 -20.30 10.75
N ALA A 140 5.22 -19.84 11.15
CA ALA A 140 5.37 -18.76 12.11
C ALA A 140 5.44 -17.45 11.34
N THR A 141 4.36 -16.67 11.33
CA THR A 141 4.33 -15.32 10.74
C THR A 141 5.31 -14.33 11.39
N GLY A 142 6.16 -14.76 12.33
CA GLY A 142 7.02 -13.88 13.12
C GLY A 142 6.25 -12.98 14.11
N LEU A 143 4.91 -12.97 14.06
CA LEU A 143 4.04 -12.08 14.84
C LEU A 143 3.76 -12.59 16.26
N GLY A 144 4.39 -13.68 16.71
CA GLY A 144 4.22 -14.22 18.07
C GLY A 144 4.51 -13.21 19.19
N PRO A 145 5.61 -12.43 19.12
CA PRO A 145 5.89 -11.37 20.09
C PRO A 145 4.83 -10.26 20.15
N LEU A 146 4.04 -10.05 19.08
CA LEU A 146 2.98 -9.03 19.08
C LEU A 146 1.90 -9.34 20.11
N LEU A 147 1.67 -10.63 20.42
CA LEU A 147 0.68 -11.03 21.43
C LEU A 147 1.01 -10.45 22.81
N GLY A 148 2.29 -10.22 23.12
CA GLY A 148 2.71 -9.58 24.38
C GLY A 148 2.44 -8.08 24.45
N LEU A 149 2.03 -7.46 23.35
CA LEU A 149 1.63 -6.04 23.31
C LEU A 149 0.13 -5.85 23.50
N ILE A 150 -0.65 -6.93 23.49
CA ILE A 150 -2.12 -6.87 23.54
C ILE A 150 -2.56 -6.87 25.00
N ASP A 151 -3.38 -5.88 25.37
CA ASP A 151 -4.08 -5.89 26.64
C ASP A 151 -5.41 -6.67 26.49
N PRO A 152 -5.74 -7.59 27.42
CA PRO A 152 -6.96 -8.40 27.35
C PRO A 152 -8.26 -7.58 27.44
N THR A 153 -8.18 -6.29 27.75
CA THR A 153 -9.34 -5.38 27.76
C THR A 153 -9.60 -4.70 26.41
N TRP A 154 -8.65 -4.78 25.47
CA TRP A 154 -8.71 -4.07 24.19
C TRP A 154 -9.60 -4.74 23.13
N VAL A 155 -10.17 -3.91 22.26
CA VAL A 155 -10.67 -4.25 20.94
C VAL A 155 -9.52 -4.15 19.94
N VAL A 156 -9.28 -5.24 19.22
CA VAL A 156 -8.19 -5.33 18.26
C VAL A 156 -8.75 -5.47 16.84
N GLY A 157 -8.31 -4.63 15.92
CA GLY A 157 -8.62 -4.73 14.49
C GLY A 157 -7.54 -5.53 13.75
N ASP A 158 -7.92 -6.59 13.04
CA ASP A 158 -7.07 -7.29 12.06
C ASP A 158 -7.49 -6.82 10.66
N LEU A 159 -6.77 -5.81 10.14
CA LEU A 159 -7.16 -5.07 8.94
C LEU A 159 -6.49 -5.68 7.71
N GLY A 160 -7.29 -6.35 6.89
CA GLY A 160 -6.82 -7.30 5.87
C GLY A 160 -6.67 -8.71 6.44
N CYS A 161 -7.66 -9.18 7.22
CA CYS A 161 -7.55 -10.40 8.00
C CYS A 161 -7.39 -11.69 7.16
N GLY A 162 -7.70 -11.64 5.86
CA GLY A 162 -7.62 -12.77 4.95
C GLY A 162 -8.40 -13.97 5.48
N THR A 163 -7.74 -15.12 5.57
CA THR A 163 -8.30 -16.38 6.09
C THR A 163 -8.51 -16.38 7.62
N GLY A 164 -8.27 -15.26 8.31
CA GLY A 164 -8.44 -15.14 9.77
C GLY A 164 -7.35 -15.83 10.59
N ALA A 165 -6.21 -16.20 9.99
CA ALA A 165 -5.13 -16.91 10.68
C ALA A 165 -4.53 -16.08 11.84
N LEU A 166 -4.35 -14.78 11.62
CA LEU A 166 -3.87 -13.87 12.66
C LEU A 166 -4.99 -13.55 13.66
N THR A 167 -6.19 -13.24 13.16
CA THR A 167 -7.39 -13.05 13.98
C THR A 167 -7.54 -14.17 15.02
N ALA A 168 -7.47 -15.43 14.60
CA ALA A 168 -7.61 -16.60 15.49
C ALA A 168 -6.52 -16.67 16.58
N ARG A 169 -5.32 -16.16 16.30
CA ARG A 169 -4.21 -16.13 17.27
C ARG A 169 -4.32 -14.96 18.24
N VAL A 170 -4.91 -13.86 17.81
CA VAL A 170 -5.07 -12.63 18.59
C VAL A 170 -6.27 -12.73 19.52
N THR A 171 -7.40 -13.28 19.06
CA THR A 171 -8.67 -13.33 19.79
C THR A 171 -8.57 -13.84 21.23
N PRO A 172 -7.79 -14.88 21.57
CA PRO A 172 -7.66 -15.33 22.96
C PRO A 172 -7.03 -14.31 23.93
N PHE A 173 -6.38 -13.27 23.41
CA PHE A 173 -5.63 -12.27 24.19
C PHE A 173 -6.27 -10.89 24.19
N ALA A 174 -7.45 -10.73 23.58
CA ALA A 174 -8.17 -9.48 23.45
C ALA A 174 -9.61 -9.62 24.00
N ARG A 175 -10.23 -8.49 24.36
CA ARG A 175 -11.66 -8.46 24.74
C ARG A 175 -12.54 -8.81 23.55
N ARG A 176 -12.17 -8.30 22.37
CA ARG A 176 -12.87 -8.49 21.10
C ARG A 176 -11.87 -8.31 19.96
N THR A 177 -12.02 -9.08 18.90
CA THR A 177 -11.27 -8.88 17.65
C THR A 177 -12.22 -8.61 16.51
N ILE A 178 -11.91 -7.62 15.68
CA ILE A 178 -12.66 -7.30 14.46
C ILE A 178 -11.72 -7.55 13.27
N GLY A 179 -11.97 -8.62 12.52
CA GLY A 179 -11.30 -8.88 11.25
C GLY A 179 -12.02 -8.20 10.10
N VAL A 180 -11.28 -7.44 9.29
CA VAL A 180 -11.81 -6.81 8.08
C VAL A 180 -11.10 -7.35 6.85
N ASP A 181 -11.85 -7.81 5.85
CA ASP A 181 -11.30 -8.11 4.53
C ASP A 181 -12.34 -7.77 3.46
N ARG A 182 -11.88 -7.32 2.30
CA ARG A 182 -12.74 -7.00 1.15
C ARG A 182 -13.18 -8.24 0.37
N SER A 183 -12.45 -9.34 0.51
CA SER A 183 -12.71 -10.58 -0.21
C SER A 183 -13.72 -11.43 0.55
N ALA A 184 -14.93 -11.55 0.02
CA ALA A 184 -15.96 -12.44 0.55
C ALA A 184 -15.48 -13.90 0.65
N ALA A 185 -14.63 -14.35 -0.27
CA ALA A 185 -14.03 -15.69 -0.24
C ALA A 185 -13.09 -15.86 0.96
N MET A 186 -12.22 -14.87 1.23
CA MET A 186 -11.35 -14.86 2.40
C MET A 186 -12.16 -14.88 3.70
N LEU A 187 -13.19 -14.03 3.79
CA LEU A 187 -14.08 -13.99 4.94
C LEU A 187 -14.85 -15.29 5.14
N SER A 188 -15.24 -16.00 4.07
CA SER A 188 -15.85 -17.32 4.20
C SER A 188 -14.90 -18.34 4.84
N THR A 189 -13.61 -18.32 4.48
CA THR A 189 -12.60 -19.16 5.11
C THR A 189 -12.34 -18.74 6.57
N ALA A 190 -12.25 -17.43 6.83
CA ALA A 190 -12.09 -16.90 8.17
C ALA A 190 -13.26 -17.27 9.09
N GLN A 191 -14.49 -17.18 8.58
CA GLN A 191 -15.69 -17.53 9.33
C GLN A 191 -15.70 -18.98 9.78
N ALA A 192 -15.26 -19.90 8.92
CA ALA A 192 -15.13 -21.31 9.27
C ALA A 192 -14.07 -21.52 10.38
N ARG A 193 -12.94 -20.81 10.30
CA ARG A 193 -11.85 -20.87 11.29
C ARG A 193 -12.24 -20.30 12.65
N LEU A 194 -13.02 -19.23 12.67
CA LEU A 194 -13.37 -18.48 13.87
C LEU A 194 -14.72 -18.92 14.48
N SER A 195 -15.30 -20.01 13.98
CA SER A 195 -16.66 -20.45 14.34
C SER A 195 -16.86 -20.77 15.83
N GLU A 196 -15.79 -21.10 16.56
CA GLU A 196 -15.82 -21.35 18.01
C GLU A 196 -15.31 -20.15 18.85
N MET A 197 -15.12 -18.98 18.24
CA MET A 197 -14.55 -17.79 18.89
C MET A 197 -15.59 -16.67 18.98
N ASP A 198 -16.40 -16.67 20.04
CA ASP A 198 -17.51 -15.72 20.23
C ASP A 198 -17.08 -14.24 20.30
N THR A 199 -15.82 -13.97 20.61
CA THR A 199 -15.26 -12.61 20.67
C THR A 199 -14.61 -12.15 19.36
N ALA A 200 -14.65 -12.97 18.30
CA ALA A 200 -14.20 -12.61 16.96
C ALA A 200 -15.38 -12.20 16.07
N GLU A 201 -15.27 -11.03 15.46
CA GLU A 201 -16.21 -10.54 14.44
C GLU A 201 -15.50 -10.39 13.10
N LEU A 202 -16.21 -10.67 12.01
CA LEU A 202 -15.75 -10.44 10.64
C LEU A 202 -16.63 -9.41 9.96
N ARG A 203 -16.01 -8.40 9.34
CA ARG A 203 -16.70 -7.36 8.56
C ARG A 203 -16.14 -7.32 7.15
N CYS A 204 -17.04 -7.22 6.17
CA CYS A 204 -16.66 -7.00 4.77
C CYS A 204 -16.52 -5.51 4.50
N GLY A 205 -15.36 -5.08 4.01
CA GLY A 205 -15.12 -3.67 3.71
C GLY A 205 -13.74 -3.40 3.12
N GLU A 206 -13.55 -2.19 2.61
CA GLU A 206 -12.27 -1.70 2.11
C GLU A 206 -11.46 -1.05 3.24
N LEU A 207 -10.13 -1.05 3.12
CA LEU A 207 -9.29 -0.41 4.13
C LEU A 207 -9.29 1.12 4.00
N GLU A 208 -9.66 1.63 2.83
CA GLU A 208 -9.84 3.04 2.52
C GLU A 208 -11.16 3.60 3.08
N SER A 209 -12.09 2.74 3.50
CA SER A 209 -13.38 3.10 4.09
C SER A 209 -13.80 1.98 5.05
N LEU A 210 -13.18 1.96 6.23
CA LEU A 210 -13.31 0.86 7.19
C LEU A 210 -14.73 0.79 7.74
N PRO A 211 -15.35 -0.40 7.79
CA PRO A 211 -16.63 -0.63 8.45
C PRO A 211 -16.45 -0.69 9.97
N ILE A 212 -15.78 0.30 10.55
CA ILE A 212 -15.40 0.41 11.95
C ILE A 212 -15.70 1.84 12.39
N GLU A 213 -16.34 1.97 13.55
CA GLU A 213 -16.73 3.28 14.07
C GLU A 213 -15.49 4.10 14.50
N ASP A 214 -15.67 5.41 14.62
CA ASP A 214 -14.63 6.29 15.16
C ASP A 214 -14.23 5.81 16.57
N GLU A 215 -12.93 5.76 16.85
CA GLU A 215 -12.39 5.39 18.16
C GLU A 215 -12.82 4.00 18.69
N GLU A 216 -13.24 3.05 17.83
CA GLU A 216 -13.68 1.70 18.24
C GLU A 216 -12.50 0.78 18.66
N LEU A 217 -11.27 1.05 18.18
CA LEU A 217 -10.11 0.17 18.34
C LEU A 217 -9.05 0.75 19.28
N GLU A 218 -8.51 -0.06 20.18
CA GLU A 218 -7.28 0.29 20.92
C GLU A 218 -6.01 -0.19 20.19
N LEU A 219 -6.13 -1.19 19.32
CA LEU A 219 -5.04 -1.69 18.49
C LEU A 219 -5.53 -2.06 17.08
N ALA A 220 -4.89 -1.53 16.05
CA ALA A 220 -5.05 -1.94 14.66
C ALA A 220 -3.80 -2.67 14.17
N ILE A 221 -3.96 -3.79 13.48
CA ILE A 221 -2.87 -4.59 12.92
C ILE A 221 -3.03 -4.66 11.39
N LEU A 222 -2.01 -4.25 10.65
CA LEU A 222 -1.93 -4.28 9.19
C LEU A 222 -0.87 -5.30 8.75
N ALA A 223 -1.15 -6.58 8.93
CA ALA A 223 -0.19 -7.64 8.68
C ALA A 223 -0.15 -8.06 7.20
N LEU A 224 0.94 -7.71 6.49
CA LEU A 224 1.17 -8.10 5.09
C LEU A 224 0.03 -7.67 4.14
N VAL A 225 -0.57 -6.52 4.39
CA VAL A 225 -1.66 -5.99 3.55
C VAL A 225 -1.26 -4.75 2.75
N LEU A 226 -0.39 -3.90 3.29
CA LEU A 226 -0.09 -2.58 2.72
C LEU A 226 0.50 -2.64 1.30
N HIS A 227 1.19 -3.72 0.93
CA HIS A 227 1.74 -3.89 -0.42
C HIS A 227 0.69 -4.24 -1.49
N TYR A 228 -0.56 -4.49 -1.09
CA TYR A 228 -1.70 -4.64 -2.00
C TYR A 228 -2.52 -3.34 -2.14
N ILE A 229 -2.17 -2.31 -1.38
CA ILE A 229 -2.90 -1.04 -1.32
C ILE A 229 -2.30 -0.04 -2.29
N VAL A 230 -3.18 0.63 -3.03
CA VAL A 230 -2.82 1.64 -4.04
C VAL A 230 -2.40 2.95 -3.37
N ASP A 231 -3.15 3.39 -2.34
CA ASP A 231 -2.83 4.58 -1.55
C ASP A 231 -2.73 4.23 -0.05
N PRO A 232 -1.53 3.86 0.44
CA PRO A 232 -1.32 3.57 1.85
C PRO A 232 -1.61 4.76 2.77
N ARG A 233 -1.53 6.00 2.29
CA ARG A 233 -1.79 7.20 3.10
C ARG A 233 -3.29 7.32 3.41
N ALA A 234 -4.15 7.09 2.42
CA ALA A 234 -5.59 7.05 2.62
C ALA A 234 -5.97 5.98 3.65
N VAL A 235 -5.43 4.76 3.51
CA VAL A 235 -5.65 3.67 4.48
C VAL A 235 -5.16 4.05 5.88
N LEU A 236 -3.94 4.57 6.03
CA LEU A 236 -3.45 4.97 7.35
C LEU A 236 -4.29 6.07 7.98
N SER A 237 -4.80 7.02 7.19
CA SER A 237 -5.69 8.07 7.70
C SER A 237 -6.99 7.49 8.22
N GLU A 238 -7.56 6.53 7.49
CA GLU A 238 -8.77 5.82 7.89
C GLU A 238 -8.56 4.93 9.12
N VAL A 239 -7.41 4.26 9.22
CA VAL A 239 -7.02 3.50 10.41
C VAL A 239 -6.92 4.41 11.63
N MET A 240 -6.30 5.58 11.49
CA MET A 240 -6.19 6.54 12.58
C MET A 240 -7.56 7.04 13.08
N ARG A 241 -8.57 7.16 12.20
CA ARG A 241 -9.96 7.49 12.60
C ARG A 241 -10.55 6.43 13.54
N THR A 242 -10.28 5.16 13.24
CA THR A 242 -10.83 4.04 14.03
C THR A 242 -10.15 3.83 15.38
N LEU A 243 -8.98 4.46 15.61
CA LEU A 243 -8.22 4.27 16.84
C LEU A 243 -8.68 5.24 17.93
N ALA A 244 -8.96 4.70 19.12
CA ALA A 244 -9.22 5.48 20.32
C ALA A 244 -7.99 6.34 20.71
N PRO A 245 -8.16 7.40 21.51
CA PRO A 245 -7.04 8.17 22.03
C PRO A 245 -6.00 7.29 22.74
N GLY A 246 -4.76 7.30 22.25
CA GLY A 246 -3.68 6.44 22.75
C GLY A 246 -3.63 5.03 22.14
N GLY A 247 -4.55 4.73 21.22
CA GLY A 247 -4.56 3.52 20.41
C GLY A 247 -3.34 3.44 19.49
N ARG A 248 -3.05 2.22 19.02
CA ARG A 248 -1.80 1.91 18.30
C ARG A 248 -2.08 1.23 16.96
N VAL A 249 -1.17 1.43 16.02
CA VAL A 249 -1.13 0.69 14.74
C VAL A 249 0.16 -0.11 14.66
N LEU A 250 0.07 -1.36 14.19
CA LEU A 250 1.18 -2.29 14.00
C LEU A 250 1.24 -2.84 12.58
#